data_AF-A0A3C0NFC3-F1
#
_entry.id   AF-A0A3C0NFC3-F1
#
_cell.length_a   1.000
_cell.length_b   1.000
_cell.length_c   1.000
_cell.angle_alpha   90.00
_cell.angle_beta   90.00
_cell.angle_gamma   90.00
#
_symmetry.space_group_name_H-M   'P 1'
#
loop_
_entity.id
_entity.type
_entity.pdbx_description
1 polymer ?
#
loop_
_entity_poly.entity_id
_entity_poly.type
_entity_poly.pdbx_seq_one_letter_code
_entity_poly.pdbx_strand_id
1 'polypeptide(L)'
;MTLEIQTPEAAQSTSTLPQLEQEQEFNWRHCWYPVAFVQDLPKNRPYSFCLYDEPFVFFTNQEGKLTCLTDRCPHRAAKLSDGQIIDGKIECLYHGWQFGSEGECLHIPQLPADAKIPVNSCVQSFTVSEHQGIVWVWPGEPQAANEEYIPTLAALDKPGFVHTDFMLDLPYDQTYFVENVMDPAHVSVSHHGTRGGGNRKNAKPLDMEVLESSKALIRGRWRQTEKPDDVWKHIDLFAPNLVLNTAEFKDRGWSFGLALYSIPLGKGRCRLLARGYRNFFTWTAKLKPRWLEHWNTNKILEQDLPIIVGQQAQIERLGESLKDLYLPLKTSDVFVIEYRKWLDKFGQSLPFYQGYSTSSHTGDKDGCNNQSALSDRFSRHTQICSSCNRAYQTTNRLKQVSVGVAIALFSLAIVTDSFEMQIAAVSASLGAVALAVIAQIVKTKFERSYKRH
;
A
#
# COMPACT_ATOMS: atom_id res chain seq x y z
N MET A 1 32.55 33.25 -67.78
CA MET A 1 33.04 34.18 -66.76
C MET A 1 31.82 34.60 -65.96
N THR A 2 31.80 34.19 -64.69
CA THR A 2 30.90 34.63 -63.59
C THR A 2 29.38 34.53 -63.81
N LEU A 3 28.82 33.38 -63.43
CA LEU A 3 27.45 33.26 -62.92
C LEU A 3 27.48 33.72 -61.45
N GLU A 4 26.75 34.78 -61.14
CA GLU A 4 26.62 35.35 -59.80
C GLU A 4 25.86 34.40 -58.87
N ILE A 5 26.50 34.08 -57.75
CA ILE A 5 25.94 33.28 -56.65
C ILE A 5 25.21 34.27 -55.73
N GLN A 6 23.88 34.20 -55.71
CA GLN A 6 23.07 34.92 -54.72
C GLN A 6 23.24 34.28 -53.34
N THR A 7 23.75 35.07 -52.40
CA THR A 7 23.76 34.80 -50.97
C THR A 7 22.33 34.89 -50.41
N PRO A 8 21.84 33.95 -49.59
CA PRO A 8 20.55 34.11 -48.93
C PRO A 8 20.65 35.12 -47.78
N GLU A 9 19.75 36.10 -47.78
CA GLU A 9 19.55 37.05 -46.69
C GLU A 9 19.13 36.33 -45.40
N ALA A 10 19.69 36.82 -44.29
CA ALA A 10 19.38 36.38 -42.93
C ALA A 10 17.91 36.68 -42.60
N ALA A 11 17.08 35.64 -42.63
CA ALA A 11 15.70 35.72 -42.13
C ALA A 11 15.71 35.87 -40.61
N GLN A 12 15.27 37.03 -40.16
CA GLN A 12 15.11 37.39 -38.76
C GLN A 12 14.12 36.45 -38.07
N SER A 13 14.59 35.83 -36.99
CA SER A 13 13.82 35.02 -36.07
C SER A 13 12.73 35.86 -35.39
N THR A 14 11.48 35.67 -35.78
CA THR A 14 10.32 36.07 -34.99
C THR A 14 9.66 34.81 -34.42
N SER A 15 10.28 34.32 -33.36
CA SER A 15 9.71 33.36 -32.43
C SER A 15 8.48 33.99 -31.76
N THR A 16 7.29 33.58 -32.19
CA THR A 16 6.08 33.67 -31.35
C THR A 16 5.42 32.30 -31.36
N LEU A 17 6.02 31.38 -30.60
CA LEU A 17 5.32 30.19 -30.12
C LEU A 17 4.29 30.66 -29.07
N PRO A 18 3.03 30.19 -29.12
CA PRO A 18 2.02 30.56 -28.13
C PRO A 18 2.48 30.13 -26.74
N GLN A 19 2.30 31.02 -25.76
CA GLN A 19 2.39 30.74 -24.33
C GLN A 19 1.38 29.65 -23.91
N LEU A 20 1.70 28.38 -24.17
CA LEU A 20 0.90 27.20 -23.81
C LEU A 20 1.55 26.34 -22.70
N GLU A 21 2.56 26.88 -22.01
CA GLU A 21 3.18 26.26 -20.84
C GLU A 21 2.90 27.05 -19.56
N GLN A 22 1.64 27.41 -19.32
CA GLN A 22 1.17 27.44 -17.94
C GLN A 22 1.09 25.98 -17.49
N GLU A 23 2.14 25.55 -16.80
CA GLU A 23 2.37 24.21 -16.27
C GLU A 23 1.08 23.61 -15.70
N GLN A 24 0.46 22.69 -16.45
CA GLN A 24 -0.81 22.08 -16.08
C GLN A 24 -0.67 21.34 -14.74
N GLU A 25 -1.40 21.82 -13.73
CA GLU A 25 -1.60 21.19 -12.43
C GLU A 25 -1.86 19.67 -12.56
N PHE A 26 -1.31 18.88 -11.62
CA PHE A 26 -1.55 17.43 -11.60
C PHE A 26 -2.98 17.14 -11.16
N ASN A 27 -3.74 16.46 -12.01
CA ASN A 27 -5.12 16.10 -11.68
C ASN A 27 -5.12 14.78 -10.91
N TRP A 28 -5.12 14.88 -9.58
CA TRP A 28 -5.12 13.75 -8.66
C TRP A 28 -6.40 12.91 -8.73
N ARG A 29 -7.47 13.37 -9.38
CA ARG A 29 -8.66 12.54 -9.63
C ARG A 29 -8.55 11.74 -10.92
N HIS A 30 -7.68 12.13 -11.86
CA HIS A 30 -7.49 11.46 -13.14
C HIS A 30 -6.25 10.53 -13.09
N CYS A 31 -6.25 9.63 -12.11
CA CYS A 31 -5.18 8.68 -11.86
C CYS A 31 -5.76 7.36 -11.36
N TRP A 32 -5.09 6.24 -11.68
CA TRP A 32 -5.41 4.94 -11.11
C TRP A 32 -4.74 4.76 -9.75
N TYR A 33 -5.52 4.42 -8.72
CA TYR A 33 -5.03 4.15 -7.37
C TYR A 33 -5.10 2.65 -7.03
N PRO A 34 -3.98 2.03 -6.60
CA PRO A 34 -3.95 0.63 -6.20
C PRO A 34 -4.51 0.48 -4.79
N VAL A 35 -5.56 -0.31 -4.63
CA VAL A 35 -6.30 -0.39 -3.36
C VAL A 35 -5.97 -1.64 -2.55
N ALA A 36 -5.94 -2.79 -3.21
CA ALA A 36 -5.70 -4.09 -2.60
C ALA A 36 -5.23 -5.13 -3.63
N PHE A 37 -4.60 -6.21 -3.17
CA PHE A 37 -4.41 -7.39 -4.01
C PHE A 37 -5.71 -8.19 -4.12
N VAL A 38 -6.03 -8.69 -5.31
CA VAL A 38 -7.26 -9.49 -5.57
C VAL A 38 -7.37 -10.68 -4.60
N GLN A 39 -6.24 -11.36 -4.35
CA GLN A 39 -6.14 -12.50 -3.43
C GLN A 39 -6.40 -12.17 -1.95
N ASP A 40 -6.40 -10.88 -1.59
CA ASP A 40 -6.63 -10.39 -0.23
C ASP A 40 -8.04 -9.82 -0.03
N LEU A 41 -8.81 -9.63 -1.11
CA LEU A 41 -10.19 -9.17 -1.02
C LEU A 41 -11.12 -10.28 -0.48
N PRO A 42 -12.06 -9.92 0.41
CA PRO A 42 -13.09 -10.85 0.85
C PRO A 42 -14.09 -11.14 -0.28
N LYS A 43 -14.53 -12.39 -0.41
CA LYS A 43 -15.49 -12.78 -1.46
C LYS A 43 -16.96 -12.49 -1.14
N ASN A 44 -17.33 -12.52 0.14
CA ASN A 44 -18.74 -12.56 0.57
C ASN A 44 -19.11 -11.42 1.54
N ARG A 45 -18.32 -10.35 1.58
CA ARG A 45 -18.61 -9.18 2.40
C ARG A 45 -18.06 -7.92 1.73
N PRO A 46 -18.64 -6.76 1.99
CA PRO A 46 -18.09 -5.50 1.52
C PRO A 46 -16.66 -5.27 2.05
N TYR A 47 -15.88 -4.48 1.31
CA TYR A 47 -14.52 -4.07 1.67
C TYR A 47 -14.43 -2.55 1.68
N SER A 48 -14.25 -1.96 2.86
CA SER A 48 -14.11 -0.49 3.02
C SER A 48 -12.66 -0.06 2.83
N PHE A 49 -12.48 1.09 2.18
CA PHE A 49 -11.21 1.83 2.15
C PHE A 49 -11.48 3.34 2.01
N CYS A 50 -10.42 4.13 2.11
CA CYS A 50 -10.49 5.57 1.87
C CYS A 50 -9.48 5.99 0.80
N LEU A 51 -9.76 7.09 0.12
CA LEU A 51 -8.81 7.79 -0.73
C LEU A 51 -8.92 9.29 -0.41
N TYR A 52 -7.86 9.91 0.12
CA TYR A 52 -7.86 11.28 0.63
C TYR A 52 -9.05 11.57 1.58
N ASP A 53 -9.29 10.68 2.53
CA ASP A 53 -10.43 10.72 3.48
C ASP A 53 -11.83 10.58 2.88
N GLU A 54 -11.97 10.45 1.55
CA GLU A 54 -13.23 10.06 0.92
C GLU A 54 -13.46 8.55 1.10
N PRO A 55 -14.65 8.11 1.56
CA PRO A 55 -14.90 6.70 1.89
C PRO A 55 -15.46 5.93 0.68
N PHE A 56 -14.92 4.74 0.42
CA PHE A 56 -15.25 3.87 -0.69
C PHE A 56 -15.50 2.44 -0.23
N VAL A 57 -16.38 1.73 -0.94
CA VAL A 57 -16.72 0.34 -0.65
C VAL A 57 -16.63 -0.50 -1.92
N PHE A 58 -15.89 -1.61 -1.84
CA PHE A 58 -15.98 -2.67 -2.81
C PHE A 58 -16.99 -3.73 -2.41
N PHE A 59 -17.68 -4.28 -3.40
CA PHE A 59 -18.43 -5.53 -3.28
C PHE A 59 -18.47 -6.25 -4.63
N THR A 60 -18.73 -7.55 -4.60
CA THR A 60 -18.87 -8.37 -5.81
C THR A 60 -20.35 -8.46 -6.19
N ASN A 61 -20.66 -8.13 -7.44
CA ASN A 61 -22.02 -8.22 -7.96
C ASN A 61 -22.40 -9.69 -8.30
N GLN A 62 -23.61 -9.89 -8.83
CA GLN A 62 -24.13 -11.24 -9.12
C GLN A 62 -23.34 -11.96 -10.23
N GLU A 63 -22.68 -11.21 -11.11
CA GLU A 63 -21.84 -11.72 -12.19
C GLU A 63 -20.41 -12.05 -11.74
N GLY A 64 -20.08 -11.81 -10.46
CA GLY A 64 -18.73 -12.00 -9.95
C GLY A 64 -17.79 -10.81 -10.21
N LYS A 65 -18.31 -9.68 -10.73
CA LYS A 65 -17.51 -8.48 -11.01
C LYS A 65 -17.38 -7.61 -9.76
N LEU A 66 -16.17 -7.13 -9.50
CA LEU A 66 -15.90 -6.18 -8.43
C LEU A 66 -16.43 -4.79 -8.80
N THR A 67 -17.19 -4.20 -7.88
CA THR A 67 -17.83 -2.87 -8.02
C THR A 67 -17.28 -1.95 -6.93
N CYS A 68 -17.17 -0.64 -7.21
CA CYS A 68 -16.82 0.39 -6.23
C CYS A 68 -17.88 1.48 -6.16
N LEU A 69 -18.35 1.79 -4.94
CA LEU A 69 -19.25 2.91 -4.66
C LEU A 69 -18.68 3.80 -3.56
N THR A 70 -19.24 5.00 -3.39
CA THR A 70 -19.05 5.76 -2.16
C THR A 70 -19.60 4.97 -0.97
N ASP A 71 -18.82 4.82 0.09
CA ASP A 71 -19.21 4.09 1.31
C ASP A 71 -20.08 4.96 2.23
N ARG A 72 -21.21 5.44 1.69
CA ARG A 72 -22.15 6.28 2.40
C ARG A 72 -23.54 6.14 1.80
N CYS A 73 -24.46 5.58 2.57
CA CYS A 73 -25.86 5.50 2.21
C CYS A 73 -26.49 6.91 2.09
N PRO A 74 -27.14 7.27 0.97
CA PRO A 74 -27.70 8.61 0.76
C PRO A 74 -28.92 8.88 1.65
N HIS A 75 -29.50 7.86 2.27
CA HIS A 75 -30.63 8.03 3.19
C HIS A 75 -30.22 8.77 4.48
N ARG A 76 -29.22 8.25 5.22
CA ARG A 76 -28.78 8.80 6.53
C ARG A 76 -27.29 8.65 6.81
N ALA A 77 -26.48 8.61 5.75
CA ALA A 77 -25.02 8.53 5.81
C ALA A 77 -24.43 7.31 6.54
N ALA A 78 -25.22 6.25 6.78
CA ALA A 78 -24.69 4.99 7.29
C ALA A 78 -23.67 4.39 6.31
N LYS A 79 -22.64 3.73 6.84
CA LYS A 79 -21.65 3.02 6.03
C LYS A 79 -22.32 1.86 5.31
N LEU A 80 -22.06 1.75 4.01
CA LEU A 80 -22.50 0.61 3.21
C LEU A 80 -21.59 -0.59 3.46
N SER A 81 -20.34 -0.37 3.85
CA SER A 81 -19.37 -1.44 4.12
C SER A 81 -19.70 -2.29 5.34
N ASP A 82 -20.43 -1.72 6.30
CA ASP A 82 -20.98 -2.46 7.44
C ASP A 82 -22.21 -3.29 7.03
N GLY A 83 -22.67 -3.09 5.79
CA GLY A 83 -23.72 -3.79 5.07
C GLY A 83 -23.48 -5.28 4.84
N GLN A 84 -24.39 -5.85 4.06
CA GLN A 84 -24.28 -7.20 3.52
C GLN A 84 -24.49 -7.21 2.00
N ILE A 85 -24.07 -8.29 1.34
CA ILE A 85 -24.27 -8.48 -0.09
C ILE A 85 -25.44 -9.45 -0.27
N ILE A 86 -26.51 -9.00 -0.92
CA ILE A 86 -27.72 -9.79 -1.20
C ILE A 86 -27.95 -9.79 -2.71
N ASP A 87 -27.91 -10.97 -3.33
CA ASP A 87 -28.10 -11.15 -4.78
C ASP A 87 -27.25 -10.19 -5.63
N GLY A 88 -25.99 -9.97 -5.23
CA GLY A 88 -25.08 -9.06 -5.92
C GLY A 88 -25.31 -7.57 -5.70
N LYS A 89 -26.20 -7.19 -4.77
CA LYS A 89 -26.47 -5.81 -4.36
C LYS A 89 -25.92 -5.56 -2.96
N ILE A 90 -25.46 -4.35 -2.70
CA ILE A 90 -25.05 -3.95 -1.35
C ILE A 90 -26.26 -3.43 -0.58
N GLU A 91 -26.55 -4.05 0.57
CA GLU A 91 -27.65 -3.68 1.45
C GLU A 91 -27.14 -2.92 2.67
N CYS A 92 -27.68 -1.73 2.89
CA CYS A 92 -27.40 -0.94 4.09
C CYS A 92 -28.09 -1.54 5.32
N LEU A 93 -27.32 -1.95 6.34
CA LEU A 93 -27.86 -2.55 7.57
C LEU A 93 -28.74 -1.61 8.41
N TYR A 94 -28.79 -0.31 8.11
CA TYR A 94 -29.63 0.59 8.89
C TYR A 94 -31.12 0.43 8.55
N HIS A 95 -31.47 0.39 7.26
CA HIS A 95 -32.88 0.36 6.82
C HIS A 95 -33.15 -0.60 5.65
N GLY A 96 -32.15 -1.38 5.22
CA GLY A 96 -32.31 -2.37 4.15
C GLY A 96 -32.37 -1.79 2.73
N TRP A 97 -31.93 -0.54 2.51
CA TRP A 97 -31.83 0.01 1.17
C TRP A 97 -30.75 -0.73 0.39
N GLN A 98 -31.07 -1.18 -0.82
CA GLN A 98 -30.16 -1.95 -1.67
C GLN A 98 -29.71 -1.14 -2.88
N PHE A 99 -28.42 -1.22 -3.18
CA PHE A 99 -27.79 -0.52 -4.30
C PHE A 99 -27.11 -1.50 -5.25
N GLY A 100 -27.26 -1.23 -6.55
CA GLY A 100 -26.64 -2.01 -7.62
C GLY A 100 -25.23 -1.54 -7.98
N SER A 101 -24.71 -2.06 -9.10
CA SER A 101 -23.31 -1.83 -9.49
C SER A 101 -23.01 -0.40 -9.91
N GLU A 102 -23.98 0.30 -10.49
CA GLU A 102 -23.83 1.69 -10.91
C GLU A 102 -24.28 2.67 -9.81
N GLY A 103 -24.48 2.14 -8.59
CA GLY A 103 -24.92 2.89 -7.42
C GLY A 103 -26.40 3.24 -7.42
N GLU A 104 -27.16 2.73 -8.39
CA GLU A 104 -28.60 2.91 -8.46
C GLU A 104 -29.29 2.25 -7.26
N CYS A 105 -30.27 2.96 -6.66
CA CYS A 105 -31.08 2.37 -5.61
C CYS A 105 -32.13 1.44 -6.23
N LEU A 106 -32.01 0.14 -5.94
CA LEU A 106 -32.83 -0.91 -6.53
C LEU A 106 -33.98 -1.34 -5.63
N HIS A 107 -33.84 -1.13 -4.31
CA HIS A 107 -34.85 -1.55 -3.36
C HIS A 107 -34.86 -0.66 -2.12
N ILE A 108 -36.06 -0.24 -1.71
CA ILE A 108 -36.32 0.48 -0.45
C ILE A 108 -37.45 -0.28 0.25
N PRO A 109 -37.18 -1.04 1.33
CA PRO A 109 -38.20 -1.88 1.96
C PRO A 109 -39.39 -1.09 2.52
N GLN A 110 -39.17 0.17 2.89
CA GLN A 110 -40.21 1.05 3.45
C GLN A 110 -41.00 1.83 2.39
N LEU A 111 -40.67 1.67 1.11
CA LEU A 111 -41.38 2.33 0.01
C LEU A 111 -42.52 1.41 -0.46
N PRO A 112 -43.77 1.92 -0.60
CA PRO A 112 -44.86 1.14 -1.18
C PRO A 112 -44.49 0.58 -2.56
N ALA A 113 -44.96 -0.64 -2.87
CA ALA A 113 -44.56 -1.37 -4.08
C ALA A 113 -44.91 -0.65 -5.39
N ASP A 114 -45.92 0.21 -5.37
CA ASP A 114 -46.39 1.04 -6.49
C ASP A 114 -45.73 2.42 -6.55
N ALA A 115 -44.99 2.82 -5.52
CA ALA A 115 -44.30 4.10 -5.47
C ALA A 115 -42.95 4.04 -6.21
N LYS A 116 -42.59 5.16 -6.85
CA LYS A 116 -41.31 5.29 -7.57
C LYS A 116 -40.18 5.57 -6.60
N ILE A 117 -39.04 4.91 -6.81
CA ILE A 117 -37.80 5.21 -6.10
C ILE A 117 -37.34 6.64 -6.44
N PRO A 118 -37.05 7.50 -5.44
CA PRO A 118 -36.61 8.88 -5.69
C PRO A 118 -35.27 8.94 -6.46
N VAL A 119 -35.12 9.88 -7.39
CA VAL A 119 -33.90 10.01 -8.23
C VAL A 119 -32.64 10.32 -7.40
N ASN A 120 -32.78 11.03 -6.28
CA ASN A 120 -31.68 11.38 -5.38
C ASN A 120 -31.27 10.24 -4.42
N SER A 121 -31.76 9.02 -4.64
CA SER A 121 -31.43 7.84 -3.86
C SER A 121 -30.16 7.13 -4.35
N CYS A 122 -29.55 7.55 -5.46
CA CYS A 122 -28.35 6.90 -5.98
C CYS A 122 -27.09 7.22 -5.15
N VAL A 123 -26.17 6.26 -5.14
CA VAL A 123 -24.79 6.39 -4.65
C VAL A 123 -23.88 6.61 -5.85
N GLN A 124 -22.79 7.36 -5.69
CA GLN A 124 -21.80 7.50 -6.76
C GLN A 124 -21.03 6.19 -6.95
N SER A 125 -20.91 5.73 -8.20
CA SER A 125 -20.06 4.62 -8.61
C SER A 125 -18.71 5.11 -9.16
N PHE A 126 -17.71 4.23 -9.14
CA PHE A 126 -16.35 4.51 -9.61
C PHE A 126 -15.83 3.39 -10.50
N THR A 127 -14.95 3.74 -11.44
CA THR A 127 -14.37 2.76 -12.36
C THR A 127 -13.34 1.90 -11.62
N VAL A 128 -13.46 0.59 -11.80
CA VAL A 128 -12.57 -0.42 -11.21
C VAL A 128 -11.90 -1.21 -12.32
N SER A 129 -10.61 -1.48 -12.17
CA SER A 129 -9.85 -2.38 -13.05
C SER A 129 -9.04 -3.37 -12.23
N GLU A 130 -8.93 -4.60 -12.73
CA GLU A 130 -8.03 -5.63 -12.19
C GLU A 130 -6.85 -5.80 -13.12
N HIS A 131 -5.65 -5.40 -12.68
CA HIS A 131 -4.45 -5.50 -13.49
C HIS A 131 -3.27 -6.02 -12.67
N GLN A 132 -2.58 -7.05 -13.20
CA GLN A 132 -1.50 -7.79 -12.52
C GLN A 132 -1.87 -8.24 -11.09
N GLY A 133 -3.12 -8.64 -10.85
CA GLY A 133 -3.59 -9.11 -9.53
C GLY A 133 -3.75 -8.02 -8.46
N ILE A 134 -3.72 -6.75 -8.86
CA ILE A 134 -4.04 -5.58 -8.03
C ILE A 134 -5.37 -5.01 -8.51
N VAL A 135 -6.20 -4.58 -7.56
CA VAL A 135 -7.42 -3.82 -7.83
C VAL A 135 -7.10 -2.34 -7.83
N TRP A 136 -7.49 -1.69 -8.92
CA TRP A 136 -7.27 -0.27 -9.19
C TRP A 136 -8.61 0.48 -9.22
N VAL A 137 -8.61 1.69 -8.69
CA VAL A 137 -9.77 2.60 -8.72
C VAL A 137 -9.40 3.90 -9.40
N TRP A 138 -10.29 4.35 -10.28
CA TRP A 138 -10.24 5.67 -10.88
C TRP A 138 -11.33 6.56 -10.24
N PRO A 139 -10.96 7.59 -9.46
CA PRO A 139 -11.90 8.43 -8.73
C PRO A 139 -12.44 9.62 -9.57
N GLY A 140 -11.98 9.79 -10.80
CA GLY A 140 -12.43 10.80 -11.75
C GLY A 140 -13.56 10.32 -12.65
N GLU A 141 -13.81 11.07 -13.73
CA GLU A 141 -14.86 10.73 -14.68
C GLU A 141 -14.57 9.39 -15.40
N PRO A 142 -15.56 8.47 -15.50
CA PRO A 142 -15.35 7.14 -16.09
C PRO A 142 -14.81 7.16 -17.52
N GLN A 143 -15.19 8.15 -18.33
CA GLN A 143 -14.77 8.25 -19.74
C GLN A 143 -13.28 8.57 -19.89
N ALA A 144 -12.63 9.07 -18.83
CA ALA A 144 -11.20 9.36 -18.81
C ALA A 144 -10.36 8.19 -18.26
N ALA A 145 -10.99 7.12 -17.76
CA ALA A 145 -10.32 6.00 -17.11
C ALA A 145 -9.68 5.03 -18.13
N ASN A 146 -8.59 5.46 -18.78
CA ASN A 146 -7.82 4.60 -19.67
C ASN A 146 -6.92 3.65 -18.85
N GLU A 147 -7.10 2.34 -18.99
CA GLU A 147 -6.31 1.31 -18.30
C GLU A 147 -4.83 1.32 -18.70
N GLU A 148 -4.46 1.86 -19.87
CA GLU A 148 -3.06 2.01 -20.30
C GLU A 148 -2.23 2.90 -19.35
N TYR A 149 -2.90 3.73 -18.53
CA TYR A 149 -2.25 4.57 -17.53
C TYR A 149 -1.97 3.83 -16.21
N ILE A 150 -2.43 2.58 -16.07
CA ILE A 150 -2.06 1.76 -14.90
C ILE A 150 -0.57 1.41 -15.01
N PRO A 151 0.27 1.74 -14.01
CA PRO A 151 1.68 1.40 -14.06
C PRO A 151 1.86 -0.12 -13.93
N THR A 152 2.45 -0.73 -14.96
CA THR A 152 2.66 -2.19 -15.05
C THR A 152 4.11 -2.58 -14.80
N LEU A 153 4.32 -3.79 -14.30
CA LEU A 153 5.65 -4.37 -14.10
C LEU A 153 5.98 -5.32 -15.24
N ALA A 154 6.54 -4.81 -16.34
CA ALA A 154 6.85 -5.58 -17.55
C ALA A 154 7.72 -6.83 -17.31
N ALA A 155 8.51 -6.84 -16.23
CA ALA A 155 9.30 -8.01 -15.83
C ALA A 155 8.44 -9.22 -15.47
N LEU A 156 7.22 -9.01 -14.94
CA LEU A 156 6.32 -10.09 -14.55
C LEU A 156 5.64 -10.78 -15.74
N ASP A 157 5.63 -10.15 -16.90
CA ASP A 157 5.10 -10.73 -18.13
C ASP A 157 6.11 -11.68 -18.78
N LYS A 158 7.36 -11.69 -18.29
CA LYS A 158 8.43 -12.59 -18.76
C LYS A 158 8.42 -13.90 -17.96
N PRO A 159 8.69 -15.06 -18.62
CA PRO A 159 8.79 -16.32 -17.91
C PRO A 159 9.96 -16.34 -16.93
N GLY A 160 9.82 -17.11 -15.85
CA GLY A 160 10.88 -17.31 -14.86
C GLY A 160 10.91 -16.28 -13.72
N PHE A 161 10.10 -15.22 -13.78
CA PHE A 161 9.92 -14.33 -12.63
C PHE A 161 8.94 -14.93 -11.61
N VAL A 162 9.25 -14.73 -10.34
CA VAL A 162 8.35 -14.97 -9.20
C VAL A 162 8.19 -13.67 -8.43
N HIS A 163 7.04 -13.49 -7.78
CA HIS A 163 6.78 -12.33 -6.94
C HIS A 163 6.15 -12.72 -5.60
N THR A 164 6.32 -11.85 -4.61
CA THR A 164 5.66 -11.93 -3.31
C THR A 164 4.98 -10.59 -3.05
N ASP A 165 3.70 -10.67 -2.71
CA ASP A 165 2.84 -9.53 -2.40
C ASP A 165 2.71 -9.32 -0.90
N PHE A 166 2.73 -8.06 -0.46
CA PHE A 166 2.58 -7.66 0.93
C PHE A 166 1.83 -6.33 1.01
N MET A 167 0.88 -6.20 1.94
CA MET A 167 0.08 -4.98 2.11
C MET A 167 0.08 -4.51 3.56
N LEU A 168 0.19 -3.22 3.83
CA LEU A 168 0.27 -2.67 5.19
C LEU A 168 -0.29 -1.25 5.24
N ASP A 169 -1.11 -0.97 6.25
CA ASP A 169 -1.56 0.39 6.56
C ASP A 169 -0.53 1.08 7.46
N LEU A 170 -0.23 2.34 7.15
CA LEU A 170 0.82 3.15 7.73
C LEU A 170 0.19 4.38 8.39
N PRO A 171 0.56 4.70 9.65
CA PRO A 171 0.02 5.83 10.41
C PRO A 171 0.78 7.13 10.13
N TYR A 172 1.00 7.44 8.85
CA TYR A 172 1.62 8.68 8.38
C TYR A 172 1.24 8.95 6.92
N ASP A 173 1.46 10.16 6.43
CA ASP A 173 1.01 10.56 5.09
C ASP A 173 1.78 9.85 3.98
N GLN A 174 1.12 9.70 2.82
CA GLN A 174 1.74 9.14 1.62
C GLN A 174 3.03 9.87 1.24
N THR A 175 3.12 11.19 1.44
CA THR A 175 4.32 11.95 1.06
C THR A 175 5.54 11.55 1.88
N TYR A 176 5.37 11.22 3.16
CA TYR A 176 6.48 10.71 3.99
C TYR A 176 6.82 9.27 3.64
N PHE A 177 5.82 8.46 3.26
CA PHE A 177 6.07 7.13 2.73
C PHE A 177 6.95 7.18 1.46
N VAL A 178 6.56 7.99 0.47
CA VAL A 178 7.28 8.11 -0.80
C VAL A 178 8.69 8.63 -0.57
N GLU A 179 8.88 9.66 0.27
CA GLU A 179 10.21 10.12 0.68
C GLU A 179 11.06 8.97 1.22
N ASN A 180 10.54 8.21 2.20
CA ASN A 180 11.28 7.14 2.84
C ASN A 180 11.72 6.08 1.83
N VAL A 181 10.84 5.65 0.92
CA VAL A 181 11.19 4.60 -0.05
C VAL A 181 12.01 5.10 -1.23
N MET A 182 12.07 6.41 -1.44
CA MET A 182 12.98 7.06 -2.40
C MET A 182 14.39 7.31 -1.84
N ASP A 183 14.61 7.08 -0.54
CA ASP A 183 15.92 7.24 0.10
C ASP A 183 16.66 5.89 0.24
N PRO A 184 17.66 5.58 -0.61
CA PRO A 184 18.49 4.39 -0.41
C PRO A 184 19.51 4.50 0.75
N ALA A 185 19.77 5.70 1.29
CA ALA A 185 20.81 5.92 2.29
C ALA A 185 20.43 5.34 3.67
N HIS A 186 19.16 5.46 4.09
CA HIS A 186 18.73 4.91 5.38
C HIS A 186 18.79 3.38 5.44
N VAL A 187 18.69 2.68 4.30
CA VAL A 187 18.55 1.21 4.24
C VAL A 187 19.65 0.49 5.02
N SER A 188 20.89 0.93 4.87
CA SER A 188 22.06 0.37 5.58
C SER A 188 22.00 0.54 7.10
N VAL A 189 21.33 1.59 7.57
CA VAL A 189 21.31 2.02 8.98
C VAL A 189 20.06 1.54 9.71
N SER A 190 18.87 1.82 9.16
CA SER A 190 17.57 1.51 9.75
C SER A 190 17.30 0.01 9.75
N HIS A 191 17.74 -0.71 8.71
CA HIS A 191 17.50 -2.15 8.57
C HIS A 191 18.69 -3.02 8.97
N HIS A 192 19.56 -2.50 9.83
CA HIS A 192 20.75 -3.21 10.27
C HIS A 192 20.43 -4.59 10.87
N GLY A 193 21.10 -5.64 10.39
CA GLY A 193 20.94 -6.99 10.94
C GLY A 193 19.60 -7.66 10.61
N THR A 194 18.84 -7.11 9.65
CA THR A 194 17.64 -7.74 9.12
C THR A 194 17.92 -8.40 7.77
N ARG A 195 17.37 -9.60 7.55
CA ARG A 195 17.56 -10.35 6.30
C ARG A 195 16.97 -9.57 5.14
N GLY A 196 17.74 -9.34 4.08
CA GLY A 196 17.31 -8.50 2.95
C GLY A 196 17.23 -7.00 3.29
N GLY A 197 17.66 -6.61 4.49
CA GLY A 197 17.88 -5.22 4.89
C GLY A 197 19.36 -4.83 4.71
N GLY A 198 19.83 -3.95 5.59
CA GLY A 198 21.12 -3.30 5.48
C GLY A 198 22.21 -3.78 6.45
N ASN A 199 23.43 -3.31 6.21
CA ASN A 199 24.52 -3.40 7.15
C ASN A 199 25.08 -1.98 7.39
N ARG A 200 25.19 -1.54 8.65
CA ARG A 200 25.68 -0.20 9.00
C ARG A 200 27.07 0.09 8.45
N LYS A 201 27.90 -0.94 8.29
CA LYS A 201 29.22 -0.82 7.65
C LYS A 201 29.14 -0.38 6.18
N ASN A 202 28.00 -0.59 5.53
CA ASN A 202 27.73 -0.21 4.15
C ASN A 202 27.04 1.17 4.04
N ALA A 203 26.80 1.86 5.16
CA ALA A 203 26.37 3.26 5.13
C ALA A 203 27.54 4.12 4.66
N LYS A 204 27.53 4.45 3.37
CA LYS A 204 28.62 5.09 2.63
C LYS A 204 28.05 6.15 1.68
N PRO A 205 28.86 7.12 1.25
CA PRO A 205 28.45 8.08 0.24
C PRO A 205 27.92 7.39 -1.01
N LEU A 206 26.81 7.92 -1.53
CA LEU A 206 26.19 7.45 -2.76
C LEU A 206 26.50 8.41 -3.91
N ASP A 207 26.73 7.84 -5.08
CA ASP A 207 26.67 8.52 -6.36
C ASP A 207 25.22 8.41 -6.85
N MET A 208 24.56 9.56 -7.05
CA MET A 208 23.10 9.65 -7.27
C MET A 208 22.80 10.64 -8.39
N GLU A 209 21.97 10.22 -9.34
CA GLU A 209 21.61 11.03 -10.49
C GLU A 209 20.10 10.99 -10.74
N VAL A 210 19.49 12.16 -10.87
CA VAL A 210 18.14 12.32 -11.45
C VAL A 210 18.31 12.38 -12.96
N LEU A 211 17.77 11.38 -13.66
CA LEU A 211 17.85 11.27 -15.12
C LEU A 211 16.67 11.97 -15.79
N GLU A 212 15.51 11.96 -15.16
CA GLU A 212 14.28 12.58 -15.65
C GLU A 212 13.43 13.04 -14.46
N SER A 213 12.82 14.22 -14.59
CA SER A 213 11.83 14.72 -13.63
C SER A 213 10.73 15.44 -14.41
N SER A 214 9.53 14.88 -14.37
CA SER A 214 8.36 15.35 -15.09
C SER A 214 7.10 15.23 -14.22
N LYS A 215 5.96 15.65 -14.77
CA LYS A 215 4.66 15.51 -14.10
C LYS A 215 4.30 14.05 -13.77
N ALA A 216 4.70 13.10 -14.63
CA ALA A 216 4.32 11.70 -14.52
C ALA A 216 5.42 10.79 -13.92
N LEU A 217 6.67 11.25 -13.92
CA LEU A 217 7.83 10.41 -13.61
C LEU A 217 8.95 11.20 -12.94
N ILE A 218 9.54 10.63 -11.89
CA ILE A 218 10.91 10.96 -11.45
C ILE A 218 11.74 9.70 -11.63
N ARG A 219 12.75 9.73 -12.50
CA ARG A 219 13.65 8.60 -12.74
C ARG A 219 15.04 8.93 -12.21
N GLY A 220 15.55 8.05 -11.36
CA GLY A 220 16.85 8.18 -10.74
C GLY A 220 17.68 6.91 -10.82
N ARG A 221 18.99 7.05 -10.63
CA ARG A 221 19.91 5.92 -10.44
C ARG A 221 20.94 6.21 -9.36
N TRP A 222 21.36 5.18 -8.65
CA TRP A 222 22.35 5.30 -7.59
C TRP A 222 23.29 4.09 -7.48
N ARG A 223 24.46 4.33 -6.91
CA ARG A 223 25.46 3.32 -6.51
C ARG A 223 26.34 3.87 -5.38
N GLN A 224 27.23 3.04 -4.84
CA GLN A 224 28.21 3.52 -3.85
C GLN A 224 29.37 4.23 -4.55
N THR A 225 29.77 5.41 -4.06
CA THR A 225 30.88 6.17 -4.67
C THR A 225 32.20 5.40 -4.62
N GLU A 226 32.42 4.58 -3.58
CA GLU A 226 33.63 3.74 -3.43
C GLU A 226 33.68 2.54 -4.39
N LYS A 227 32.60 2.26 -5.13
CA LYS A 227 32.52 1.20 -6.14
C LYS A 227 32.02 1.75 -7.47
N PRO A 228 32.86 2.52 -8.19
CA PRO A 228 32.47 3.14 -9.45
C PRO A 228 32.16 2.12 -10.57
N ASP A 229 32.56 0.87 -10.42
CA ASP A 229 32.25 -0.21 -11.37
C ASP A 229 31.03 -1.05 -10.94
N ASP A 230 30.39 -0.75 -9.80
CA ASP A 230 29.17 -1.45 -9.37
C ASP A 230 27.98 -1.12 -10.27
N VAL A 231 27.04 -2.06 -10.30
CA VAL A 231 25.80 -1.93 -11.09
C VAL A 231 24.98 -0.75 -10.56
N TRP A 232 24.54 0.11 -11.47
CA TRP A 232 23.55 1.14 -11.18
C TRP A 232 22.22 0.52 -10.78
N LYS A 233 21.75 0.90 -9.60
CA LYS A 233 20.39 0.60 -9.14
C LYS A 233 19.49 1.74 -9.57
N HIS A 234 18.30 1.44 -10.04
CA HIS A 234 17.35 2.45 -10.50
C HIS A 234 16.23 2.63 -9.49
N ILE A 235 15.74 3.85 -9.39
CA ILE A 235 14.65 4.24 -8.52
C ILE A 235 13.74 5.21 -9.27
N ASP A 236 12.53 4.74 -9.57
CA ASP A 236 11.58 5.46 -10.42
C ASP A 236 10.30 5.72 -9.61
N LEU A 237 9.88 6.97 -9.48
CA LEU A 237 8.54 7.32 -9.03
C LEU A 237 7.65 7.52 -10.26
N PHE A 238 6.72 6.59 -10.50
CA PHE A 238 5.59 6.80 -11.41
C PHE A 238 4.46 7.45 -10.62
N ALA A 239 4.19 8.71 -10.94
CA ALA A 239 3.25 9.51 -10.19
C ALA A 239 1.81 8.97 -10.32
N PRO A 240 1.00 9.02 -9.24
CA PRO A 240 1.36 9.56 -7.93
C PRO A 240 1.88 8.51 -6.93
N ASN A 241 1.89 7.22 -7.30
CA ASN A 241 1.74 6.16 -6.30
C ASN A 241 2.72 4.99 -6.39
N LEU A 242 3.52 4.83 -7.44
CA LEU A 242 4.47 3.71 -7.54
C LEU A 242 5.90 4.20 -7.42
N VAL A 243 6.61 3.78 -6.37
CA VAL A 243 8.08 3.81 -6.34
C VAL A 243 8.62 2.44 -6.72
N LEU A 244 9.39 2.39 -7.79
CA LEU A 244 9.97 1.16 -8.33
C LEU A 244 11.49 1.17 -8.16
N ASN A 245 11.98 0.28 -7.29
CA ASN A 245 13.40 0.04 -7.12
C ASN A 245 13.82 -1.19 -7.95
N THR A 246 14.81 -1.07 -8.83
CA THR A 246 15.28 -2.18 -9.67
C THR A 246 16.79 -2.30 -9.74
N ALA A 247 17.26 -3.54 -9.94
CA ALA A 247 18.67 -3.85 -10.17
C ALA A 247 18.80 -5.02 -11.16
N GLU A 248 19.68 -4.85 -12.15
CA GLU A 248 19.99 -5.86 -13.16
C GLU A 248 21.46 -6.26 -13.11
N PHE A 249 21.72 -7.50 -12.73
CA PHE A 249 23.07 -8.08 -12.68
C PHE A 249 23.33 -8.86 -13.97
N LYS A 250 23.74 -8.13 -15.02
CA LYS A 250 23.90 -8.64 -16.39
C LYS A 250 24.75 -9.91 -16.47
N ASP A 251 25.87 -9.97 -15.74
CA ASP A 251 26.79 -11.11 -15.73
C ASP A 251 26.14 -12.44 -15.30
N ARG A 252 25.05 -12.37 -14.52
CA ARG A 252 24.32 -13.54 -14.03
C ARG A 252 22.94 -13.70 -14.68
N GLY A 253 22.53 -12.74 -15.52
CA GLY A 253 21.15 -12.63 -16.00
C GLY A 253 20.13 -12.46 -14.86
N TRP A 254 20.55 -11.96 -13.70
CA TRP A 254 19.67 -11.81 -12.54
C TRP A 254 19.02 -10.44 -12.55
N SER A 255 17.71 -10.42 -12.32
CA SER A 255 16.93 -9.20 -12.17
C SER A 255 16.13 -9.27 -10.88
N PHE A 256 16.14 -8.16 -10.15
CA PHE A 256 15.34 -7.95 -8.96
C PHE A 256 14.60 -6.61 -9.09
N GLY A 257 13.36 -6.58 -8.63
CA GLY A 257 12.63 -5.34 -8.44
C GLY A 257 11.76 -5.37 -7.20
N LEU A 258 11.53 -4.19 -6.65
CA LEU A 258 10.64 -3.93 -5.54
C LEU A 258 9.72 -2.77 -5.94
N ALA A 259 8.48 -3.10 -6.26
CA ALA A 259 7.44 -2.14 -6.55
C ALA A 259 6.72 -1.80 -5.24
N LEU A 260 6.67 -0.51 -4.89
CA LEU A 260 6.11 0.03 -3.66
C LEU A 260 5.00 0.98 -4.05
N TYR A 261 3.80 0.43 -4.15
CA TYR A 261 2.59 1.18 -4.44
C TYR A 261 2.06 1.82 -3.16
N SER A 262 1.49 3.01 -3.28
CA SER A 262 0.93 3.75 -2.15
C SER A 262 -0.48 4.27 -2.46
N ILE A 263 -1.35 4.20 -1.45
CA ILE A 263 -2.67 4.81 -1.47
C ILE A 263 -2.79 5.77 -0.29
N PRO A 264 -3.09 7.06 -0.53
CA PRO A 264 -3.33 8.01 0.53
C PRO A 264 -4.72 7.75 1.11
N LEU A 265 -4.80 7.04 2.23
CA LEU A 265 -6.09 6.76 2.88
C LEU A 265 -6.69 8.02 3.51
N GLY A 266 -5.86 8.97 3.90
CA GLY A 266 -6.27 10.22 4.54
C GLY A 266 -5.10 10.91 5.26
N LYS A 267 -5.37 12.04 5.93
CA LYS A 267 -4.35 12.71 6.75
C LYS A 267 -3.85 11.77 7.84
N GLY A 268 -2.53 11.62 7.94
CA GLY A 268 -1.84 10.69 8.84
C GLY A 268 -2.03 9.21 8.49
N ARG A 269 -2.53 8.88 7.28
CA ARG A 269 -2.83 7.49 6.89
C ARG A 269 -2.51 7.20 5.43
N CYS A 270 -1.64 6.23 5.22
CA CYS A 270 -1.29 5.70 3.90
C CYS A 270 -1.44 4.17 3.94
N ARG A 271 -1.64 3.53 2.79
CA ARG A 271 -1.42 2.09 2.67
C ARG A 271 -0.36 1.80 1.64
N LEU A 272 0.49 0.85 1.97
CA LEU A 272 1.52 0.27 1.12
C LEU A 272 1.01 -1.03 0.52
N LEU A 273 1.15 -1.19 -0.81
CA LEU A 273 1.17 -2.49 -1.47
C LEU A 273 2.59 -2.71 -2.02
N ALA A 274 3.34 -3.61 -1.41
CA ALA A 274 4.69 -3.96 -1.80
C ALA A 274 4.67 -5.27 -2.61
N ARG A 275 5.33 -5.25 -3.78
CA ARG A 275 5.57 -6.42 -4.61
C ARG A 275 7.06 -6.55 -4.90
N GLY A 276 7.69 -7.52 -4.24
CA GLY A 276 9.06 -7.91 -4.54
C GLY A 276 9.07 -9.00 -5.60
N TYR A 277 9.84 -8.83 -6.68
CA TYR A 277 9.94 -9.79 -7.77
C TYR A 277 11.39 -10.05 -8.17
N ARG A 278 11.64 -11.28 -8.66
CA ARG A 278 12.97 -11.72 -9.11
C ARG A 278 12.89 -12.93 -10.04
N ASN A 279 13.92 -13.14 -10.84
CA ASN A 279 14.07 -14.32 -11.70
C ASN A 279 15.06 -15.38 -11.17
N PHE A 280 15.58 -15.21 -9.95
CA PHE A 280 16.57 -16.09 -9.35
C PHE A 280 16.11 -16.62 -7.99
N PHE A 281 16.65 -17.78 -7.57
CA PHE A 281 16.20 -18.54 -6.39
C PHE A 281 14.67 -18.79 -6.36
N THR A 282 14.06 -18.99 -7.52
CA THR A 282 12.60 -19.10 -7.71
C THR A 282 12.00 -20.32 -7.01
N TRP A 283 12.73 -21.44 -6.95
CA TRP A 283 12.29 -22.67 -6.29
C TRP A 283 11.94 -22.45 -4.80
N THR A 284 12.64 -21.54 -4.12
CA THR A 284 12.41 -21.24 -2.69
C THR A 284 11.08 -20.55 -2.44
N ALA A 285 10.55 -19.80 -3.42
CA ALA A 285 9.29 -19.08 -3.30
C ALA A 285 8.10 -20.05 -3.23
N LYS A 286 8.22 -21.24 -3.84
CA LYS A 286 7.16 -22.26 -3.83
C LYS A 286 7.05 -23.02 -2.50
N LEU A 287 8.11 -23.01 -1.68
CA LEU A 287 8.16 -23.80 -0.45
C LEU A 287 7.69 -23.02 0.78
N LYS A 288 7.63 -21.69 0.71
CA LYS A 288 7.33 -20.84 1.86
C LYS A 288 5.89 -20.33 1.78
N PRO A 289 5.07 -20.57 2.82
CA PRO A 289 3.79 -19.90 2.93
C PRO A 289 3.97 -18.39 2.90
N ARG A 290 3.09 -17.67 2.18
CA ARG A 290 3.15 -16.21 2.02
C ARG A 290 3.26 -15.48 3.38
N TRP A 291 2.46 -15.89 4.36
CA TRP A 291 2.49 -15.30 5.71
C TRP A 291 3.85 -15.43 6.43
N LEU A 292 4.64 -16.45 6.11
CA LEU A 292 5.96 -16.65 6.73
C LEU A 292 6.98 -15.68 6.14
N GLU A 293 6.89 -15.38 4.85
CA GLU A 293 7.72 -14.35 4.21
C GLU A 293 7.40 -12.96 4.77
N HIS A 294 6.12 -12.70 5.07
CA HIS A 294 5.63 -11.44 5.62
C HIS A 294 6.22 -11.09 6.98
N TRP A 295 6.68 -12.06 7.78
CA TRP A 295 7.31 -11.76 9.08
C TRP A 295 8.58 -10.91 8.94
N ASN A 296 9.38 -11.18 7.91
CA ASN A 296 10.58 -10.41 7.65
C ASN A 296 10.24 -9.04 7.06
N THR A 297 9.28 -8.96 6.14
CA THR A 297 8.82 -7.68 5.57
C THR A 297 8.23 -6.77 6.65
N ASN A 298 7.38 -7.30 7.54
CA ASN A 298 6.89 -6.56 8.71
C ASN A 298 8.04 -6.05 9.57
N LYS A 299 9.06 -6.89 9.84
CA LYS A 299 10.21 -6.48 10.65
C LYS A 299 10.94 -5.27 10.02
N ILE A 300 11.16 -5.28 8.71
CA ILE A 300 11.81 -4.17 7.98
C ILE A 300 10.98 -2.88 8.15
N LEU A 301 9.70 -2.91 7.77
CA LEU A 301 8.83 -1.72 7.80
C LEU A 301 8.56 -1.20 9.22
N GLU A 302 8.54 -2.08 10.22
CA GLU A 302 8.44 -1.69 11.63
C GLU A 302 9.69 -0.95 12.14
N GLN A 303 10.85 -1.11 11.51
CA GLN A 303 12.06 -0.37 11.89
C GLN A 303 11.99 1.11 11.49
N ASP A 304 11.27 1.45 10.41
CA ASP A 304 11.11 2.84 9.94
C ASP A 304 9.97 3.55 10.65
N LEU A 305 8.92 2.81 11.00
CA LEU A 305 7.67 3.33 11.57
C LEU A 305 7.85 4.42 12.64
N PRO A 306 8.57 4.22 13.76
CA PRO A 306 8.73 5.26 14.78
C PRO A 306 9.53 6.47 14.29
N ILE A 307 10.42 6.28 13.32
CA ILE A 307 11.26 7.36 12.76
C ILE A 307 10.36 8.28 11.94
N ILE A 308 9.58 7.72 11.03
CA ILE A 308 8.73 8.49 10.11
C ILE A 308 7.58 9.16 10.86
N VAL A 309 6.91 8.44 11.77
CA VAL A 309 5.83 9.03 12.61
C VAL A 309 6.39 10.18 13.45
N GLY A 310 7.57 10.00 14.05
CA GLY A 310 8.22 11.05 14.83
C GLY A 310 8.66 12.24 13.97
N GLN A 311 9.17 11.98 12.76
CA GLN A 311 9.58 12.99 11.79
C GLN A 311 8.38 13.84 11.35
N GLN A 312 7.28 13.21 10.91
CA GLN A 312 6.06 13.93 10.52
C GLN A 312 5.53 14.79 11.67
N ALA A 313 5.36 14.20 12.85
CA ALA A 313 4.85 14.92 14.02
C ALA A 313 5.74 16.12 14.39
N GLN A 314 7.06 15.99 14.26
CA GLN A 314 7.99 17.07 14.55
C GLN A 314 7.93 18.18 13.50
N ILE A 315 7.86 17.84 12.22
CA ILE A 315 7.75 18.83 11.14
C ILE A 315 6.46 19.63 11.27
N GLU A 316 5.33 18.93 11.46
CA GLU A 316 4.02 19.57 11.67
C GLU A 316 4.01 20.48 12.91
N ARG A 317 4.66 20.05 14.00
CA ARG A 317 4.77 20.85 15.24
C ARG A 317 5.59 22.12 15.04
N LEU A 318 6.66 22.05 14.23
CA LEU A 318 7.52 23.21 13.95
C LEU A 318 6.82 24.19 13.00
N GLY A 319 6.04 23.69 12.04
CA GLY A 319 5.32 24.53 11.07
C GLY A 319 6.23 25.32 10.12
N GLU A 320 7.51 24.96 10.08
CA GLU A 320 8.53 25.56 9.19
C GLU A 320 8.60 24.79 7.86
N SER A 321 9.10 25.44 6.82
CA SER A 321 9.30 24.79 5.53
C SER A 321 10.40 23.73 5.62
N LEU A 322 10.31 22.64 4.83
CA LEU A 322 11.39 21.64 4.81
C LEU A 322 12.72 22.22 4.32
N LYS A 323 12.66 23.27 3.50
CA LYS A 323 13.84 24.03 3.05
C LYS A 323 14.64 24.62 4.21
N ASP A 324 13.96 25.05 5.27
CA ASP A 324 14.61 25.63 6.46
C ASP A 324 15.03 24.54 7.46
N LEU A 325 14.28 23.43 7.52
CA LEU A 325 14.53 22.32 8.44
C LEU A 325 15.59 21.33 7.96
N TYR A 326 15.68 21.06 6.66
CA TYR A 326 16.53 20.00 6.11
C TYR A 326 17.92 20.51 5.75
N LEU A 327 18.93 19.69 6.03
CA LEU A 327 20.30 19.88 5.57
C LEU A 327 20.64 18.78 4.54
N PRO A 328 20.24 18.92 3.27
CA PRO A 328 20.41 17.86 2.28
C PRO A 328 21.87 17.69 1.86
N LEU A 329 22.29 16.44 1.70
CA LEU A 329 23.59 16.07 1.14
C LEU A 329 23.40 15.47 -0.25
N LYS A 330 24.25 15.86 -1.21
CA LYS A 330 24.26 15.28 -2.57
C LYS A 330 24.58 13.77 -2.59
N THR A 331 25.11 13.25 -1.49
CA THR A 331 25.53 11.84 -1.35
C THR A 331 24.48 10.96 -0.66
N SER A 332 23.30 11.49 -0.34
CA SER A 332 22.20 10.74 0.29
C SER A 332 20.80 11.23 -0.08
N ASP A 333 20.60 12.54 -0.27
CA ASP A 333 19.25 13.14 -0.24
C ASP A 333 18.73 13.61 -1.61
N VAL A 334 19.43 13.27 -2.70
CA VAL A 334 19.11 13.79 -4.05
C VAL A 334 17.66 13.50 -4.45
N PHE A 335 17.20 12.26 -4.29
CA PHE A 335 15.83 11.87 -4.67
C PHE A 335 14.76 12.40 -3.73
N VAL A 336 15.08 12.52 -2.43
CA VAL A 336 14.19 13.11 -1.42
C VAL A 336 13.90 14.57 -1.78
N ILE A 337 14.94 15.34 -2.06
CA ILE A 337 14.79 16.76 -2.41
C ILE A 337 14.09 16.93 -3.74
N GLU A 338 14.38 16.09 -4.73
CA GLU A 338 13.68 16.12 -6.02
C GLU A 338 12.17 15.85 -5.84
N TYR A 339 11.80 14.82 -5.06
CA TYR A 339 10.40 14.51 -4.77
C TYR A 339 9.67 15.64 -4.03
N ARG A 340 10.30 16.26 -3.03
CA ARG A 340 9.68 17.37 -2.29
C ARG A 340 9.49 18.61 -3.17
N LYS A 341 10.41 18.89 -4.09
CA LYS A 341 10.23 19.95 -5.10
C LYS A 341 9.17 19.61 -6.13
N TRP A 342 9.07 18.33 -6.53
CA TRP A 342 8.00 17.85 -7.39
C TRP A 342 6.63 18.08 -6.72
N LEU A 343 6.50 17.84 -5.41
CA LEU A 343 5.29 18.18 -4.65
C LEU A 343 5.01 19.69 -4.60
N ASP A 344 6.01 20.56 -4.51
CA ASP A 344 5.79 22.01 -4.59
C ASP A 344 5.13 22.42 -5.92
N LYS A 345 5.50 21.73 -7.01
CA LYS A 345 5.00 22.01 -8.36
C LYS A 345 3.62 21.39 -8.65
N PHE A 346 3.38 20.17 -8.16
CA PHE A 346 2.23 19.36 -8.58
C PHE A 346 1.26 18.98 -7.46
N GLY A 347 1.62 19.22 -6.20
CA GLY A 347 0.83 18.85 -5.02
C GLY A 347 -0.23 19.86 -4.59
N GLN A 348 -0.29 21.05 -5.19
CA GLN A 348 -1.07 22.18 -4.66
C GLN A 348 -2.58 21.91 -4.52
N SER A 349 -3.17 21.10 -5.40
CA SER A 349 -4.59 20.69 -5.32
C SER A 349 -4.87 19.61 -4.26
N LEU A 350 -3.85 19.03 -3.61
CA LEU A 350 -4.06 18.02 -2.58
C LEU A 350 -4.65 18.65 -1.30
N PRO A 351 -5.56 17.94 -0.61
CA PRO A 351 -6.13 18.43 0.65
C PRO A 351 -5.06 18.56 1.75
N PHE A 352 -4.01 17.74 1.68
CA PHE A 352 -2.84 17.83 2.54
C PHE A 352 -1.61 17.34 1.78
N TYR A 353 -0.50 18.06 1.93
CA TYR A 353 0.81 17.63 1.44
C TYR A 353 1.91 18.45 2.11
N GLN A 354 3.13 17.91 2.09
CA GLN A 354 4.33 18.63 2.50
C GLN A 354 5.33 18.62 1.34
N GLY A 355 5.47 19.75 0.65
CA GLY A 355 6.53 19.98 -0.34
C GLY A 355 7.82 20.48 0.32
N TYR A 356 8.79 20.88 -0.49
CA TYR A 356 10.08 21.37 0.02
C TYR A 356 9.94 22.78 0.60
N SER A 357 9.22 23.66 -0.10
CA SER A 357 8.99 25.05 0.32
C SER A 357 7.52 25.36 0.61
N THR A 358 6.61 24.52 0.14
CA THR A 358 5.15 24.70 0.28
C THR A 358 4.53 23.56 1.06
N SER A 359 3.36 23.80 1.65
CA SER A 359 2.55 22.76 2.27
C SER A 359 1.07 23.12 2.21
N SER A 360 0.23 22.11 2.35
CA SER A 360 -1.20 22.29 2.62
C SER A 360 -1.58 21.44 3.83
N HIS A 361 -2.36 22.05 4.73
CA HIS A 361 -2.87 21.39 5.93
C HIS A 361 -4.40 21.50 6.02
N THR A 362 -5.10 21.66 4.89
CA THR A 362 -6.56 21.79 4.85
C THR A 362 -7.25 20.46 5.21
N GLY A 363 -7.24 20.08 6.49
CA GLY A 363 -7.68 18.73 6.89
C GLY A 363 -7.71 18.46 8.39
N ASP A 364 -8.06 19.44 9.24
CA ASP A 364 -8.40 19.18 10.65
C ASP A 364 -9.83 18.65 10.84
N LYS A 365 -10.53 18.32 9.74
CA LYS A 365 -11.75 17.54 9.84
C LYS A 365 -11.35 16.12 10.17
N ASP A 366 -11.81 15.61 11.30
CA ASP A 366 -11.79 14.19 11.63
C ASP A 366 -12.33 13.40 10.44
N GLY A 367 -11.44 12.89 9.58
CA GLY A 367 -11.78 12.06 8.43
C GLY A 367 -12.31 10.71 8.90
N CYS A 368 -12.10 9.64 8.14
CA CYS A 368 -12.30 8.27 8.63
C CYS A 368 -11.25 7.88 9.70
N ASN A 369 -11.07 8.73 10.72
CA ASN A 369 -10.09 8.66 11.77
C ASN A 369 -10.40 7.49 12.70
N ASN A 370 -9.55 6.47 12.62
CA ASN A 370 -9.41 5.48 13.68
C ASN A 370 -7.91 5.31 13.96
N GLN A 371 -7.21 6.41 14.29
CA GLN A 371 -5.77 6.40 14.57
C GLN A 371 -5.39 5.40 15.68
N SER A 372 -6.29 5.16 16.64
CA SER A 372 -6.11 4.14 17.70
C SER A 372 -5.93 2.72 17.15
N ALA A 373 -6.52 2.43 15.98
CA ALA A 373 -6.45 1.13 15.34
C ALA A 373 -5.09 0.85 14.69
N LEU A 374 -4.24 1.83 14.38
CA LEU A 374 -2.98 1.58 13.65
C LEU A 374 -1.76 1.35 14.56
N SER A 375 -1.97 1.02 15.84
CA SER A 375 -0.87 0.89 16.81
C SER A 375 -0.10 -0.44 16.74
N ASP A 376 -0.67 -1.47 16.11
CA ASP A 376 -0.13 -2.83 16.14
C ASP A 376 -0.17 -3.53 14.76
N ARG A 377 0.57 -4.63 14.63
CA ARG A 377 0.68 -5.39 13.37
C ARG A 377 -0.64 -6.03 12.94
N PHE A 378 -1.49 -6.44 13.88
CA PHE A 378 -2.73 -7.12 13.55
C PHE A 378 -3.64 -6.21 12.75
N SER A 379 -3.82 -5.00 13.26
CA SER A 379 -4.68 -3.99 12.67
C SER A 379 -4.12 -3.41 11.37
N ARG A 380 -2.79 -3.19 11.30
CA ARG A 380 -2.15 -2.63 10.10
C ARG A 380 -1.96 -3.63 8.95
N HIS A 381 -1.84 -4.93 9.23
CA HIS A 381 -1.49 -5.94 8.21
C HIS A 381 -2.30 -7.22 8.32
N THR A 382 -2.33 -7.87 9.49
CA THR A 382 -2.90 -9.22 9.61
C THR A 382 -4.37 -9.26 9.18
N GLN A 383 -5.17 -8.26 9.56
CA GLN A 383 -6.60 -8.21 9.21
C GLN A 383 -6.86 -8.03 7.71
N ILE A 384 -5.97 -7.34 7.00
CA ILE A 384 -6.11 -6.98 5.59
C ILE A 384 -5.37 -7.93 4.64
N CYS A 385 -4.58 -8.87 5.17
CA CYS A 385 -3.88 -9.91 4.42
C CYS A 385 -4.56 -11.27 4.66
N SER A 386 -5.16 -11.87 3.62
CA SER A 386 -5.91 -13.13 3.71
C SER A 386 -5.06 -14.29 4.22
N SER A 387 -3.78 -14.36 3.83
CA SER A 387 -2.85 -15.40 4.27
C SER A 387 -2.48 -15.25 5.74
N CYS A 388 -2.19 -14.03 6.21
CA CYS A 388 -1.85 -13.78 7.61
C CYS A 388 -3.06 -13.90 8.52
N ASN A 389 -4.23 -13.40 8.11
CA ASN A 389 -5.48 -13.57 8.83
C ASN A 389 -5.84 -15.04 9.00
N ARG A 390 -5.74 -15.84 7.92
CA ARG A 390 -6.01 -17.29 7.99
C ARG A 390 -5.04 -17.99 8.93
N ALA A 391 -3.73 -17.73 8.80
CA ALA A 391 -2.73 -18.30 9.70
C ALA A 391 -3.01 -17.94 11.16
N TYR A 392 -3.31 -16.67 11.44
CA TYR A 392 -3.70 -16.18 12.75
C TYR A 392 -4.93 -16.91 13.32
N GLN A 393 -6.00 -17.03 12.54
CA GLN A 393 -7.23 -17.73 12.97
C GLN A 393 -6.97 -19.22 13.23
N THR A 394 -6.24 -19.89 12.34
CA THR A 394 -5.87 -21.30 12.52
C THR A 394 -5.03 -21.49 13.78
N THR A 395 -4.03 -20.65 14.01
CA THR A 395 -3.20 -20.71 15.21
C THR A 395 -4.01 -20.41 16.48
N ASN A 396 -4.94 -19.47 16.44
CA ASN A 396 -5.80 -19.16 17.59
C ASN A 396 -6.74 -20.34 17.92
N ARG A 397 -7.35 -20.97 16.90
CA ARG A 397 -8.17 -22.18 17.07
C ARG A 397 -7.34 -23.33 17.62
N LEU A 398 -6.13 -23.55 17.08
CA LEU A 398 -5.21 -24.58 17.56
C LEU A 398 -4.93 -24.38 19.05
N LYS A 399 -4.62 -23.15 19.48
CA LYS A 399 -4.42 -22.83 20.90
C LYS A 399 -5.65 -23.20 21.74
N GLN A 400 -6.84 -22.78 21.34
CA GLN A 400 -8.08 -23.03 22.08
C GLN A 400 -8.37 -24.53 22.21
N VAL A 401 -8.25 -25.27 21.10
CA VAL A 401 -8.45 -26.73 21.08
C VAL A 401 -7.40 -27.44 21.94
N SER A 402 -6.12 -27.09 21.82
CA SER A 402 -5.05 -27.68 22.63
C SER A 402 -5.25 -27.44 24.13
N VAL A 403 -5.71 -26.26 24.54
CA VAL A 403 -6.07 -26.00 25.95
C VAL A 403 -7.25 -26.88 26.39
N GLY A 404 -8.30 -26.99 25.58
CA GLY A 404 -9.44 -27.87 25.88
C GLY A 404 -9.05 -29.34 26.01
N VAL A 405 -8.21 -29.84 25.09
CA VAL A 405 -7.67 -31.20 25.11
C VAL A 405 -6.79 -31.42 26.35
N ALA A 406 -5.94 -30.46 26.72
CA ALA A 406 -5.11 -30.55 27.91
C ALA A 406 -5.97 -30.70 29.18
N ILE A 407 -7.03 -29.90 29.31
CA ILE A 407 -7.97 -29.96 30.44
C ILE A 407 -8.68 -31.32 30.46
N ALA A 408 -9.22 -31.77 29.32
CA ALA A 408 -9.94 -33.05 29.24
C ALA A 408 -9.05 -34.26 29.59
N LEU A 409 -7.80 -34.28 29.08
CA LEU A 409 -6.84 -35.34 29.39
C LEU A 409 -6.39 -35.31 30.85
N PHE A 410 -6.22 -34.11 31.42
CA PHE A 410 -5.91 -33.97 32.84
C PHE A 410 -7.07 -34.46 33.72
N SER A 411 -8.32 -34.13 33.37
CA SER A 411 -9.50 -34.67 34.04
C SER A 411 -9.59 -36.20 33.92
N LEU A 412 -9.28 -36.76 32.75
CA LEU A 412 -9.23 -38.21 32.57
C LEU A 412 -8.18 -38.87 33.49
N ALA A 413 -7.01 -38.25 33.64
CA ALA A 413 -5.97 -38.73 34.54
C ALA A 413 -6.41 -38.76 36.01
N ILE A 414 -7.31 -37.86 36.42
CA ILE A 414 -7.86 -37.83 37.79
C ILE A 414 -8.90 -38.93 38.00
N VAL A 415 -9.72 -39.22 36.99
CA VAL A 415 -10.87 -40.13 37.11
C VAL A 415 -10.50 -41.59 36.84
N THR A 416 -9.40 -41.85 36.13
CA THR A 416 -8.98 -43.21 35.79
C THR A 416 -8.27 -43.92 36.96
N ASP A 417 -8.63 -45.19 37.17
CA ASP A 417 -8.03 -46.05 38.20
C ASP A 417 -6.75 -46.77 37.73
N SER A 418 -6.50 -46.87 36.42
CA SER A 418 -5.29 -47.49 35.88
C SER A 418 -4.11 -46.53 35.92
N PHE A 419 -3.06 -46.89 36.66
CA PHE A 419 -1.82 -46.12 36.77
C PHE A 419 -1.14 -45.87 35.40
N GLU A 420 -1.18 -46.85 34.50
CA GLU A 420 -0.65 -46.69 33.13
C GLU A 420 -1.46 -45.64 32.35
N MET A 421 -2.79 -45.67 32.48
CA MET A 421 -3.66 -44.65 31.86
C MET A 421 -3.46 -43.27 32.49
N GLN A 422 -3.21 -43.18 33.80
CA GLN A 422 -2.89 -41.91 34.46
C GLN A 422 -1.62 -41.30 33.86
N ILE A 423 -0.52 -42.06 33.76
CA ILE A 423 0.75 -41.60 33.18
C ILE A 423 0.55 -41.15 31.73
N ALA A 424 -0.15 -41.96 30.92
CA ALA A 424 -0.39 -41.64 29.52
C ALA A 424 -1.22 -40.36 29.35
N ALA A 425 -2.29 -40.20 30.14
CA ALA A 425 -3.16 -39.04 30.09
C ALA A 425 -2.46 -37.75 30.56
N VAL A 426 -1.65 -37.81 31.63
CA VAL A 426 -0.82 -36.69 32.07
C VAL A 426 0.20 -36.31 31.00
N SER A 427 0.90 -37.29 30.42
CA SER A 427 1.91 -37.04 29.39
C SER A 427 1.29 -36.39 28.14
N ALA A 428 0.13 -36.89 27.70
CA ALA A 428 -0.60 -36.33 26.58
C ALA A 428 -1.13 -34.92 26.89
N SER A 429 -1.59 -34.67 28.13
CA SER A 429 -2.00 -33.33 28.59
C SER A 429 -0.85 -32.34 28.51
N LEU A 430 0.34 -32.70 29.00
CA LEU A 430 1.55 -31.88 28.91
C LEU A 430 1.94 -31.59 27.44
N GLY A 431 1.83 -32.58 26.56
CA GLY A 431 2.04 -32.40 25.12
C GLY A 431 1.05 -31.38 24.51
N ALA A 432 -0.22 -31.44 24.91
CA ALA A 432 -1.24 -30.48 24.49
C ALA A 432 -0.97 -29.07 25.03
N VAL A 433 -0.49 -28.93 26.27
CA VAL A 433 -0.04 -27.64 26.83
C VAL A 433 1.13 -27.08 26.03
N ALA A 434 2.14 -27.90 25.71
CA ALA A 434 3.27 -27.47 24.91
C ALA A 434 2.84 -26.96 23.52
N LEU A 435 1.90 -27.67 22.88
CA LEU A 435 1.32 -27.25 21.60
C LEU A 435 0.56 -25.91 21.72
N ALA A 436 -0.20 -25.72 22.79
CA ALA A 436 -0.88 -24.44 23.05
C ALA A 436 0.12 -23.29 23.24
N VAL A 437 1.24 -23.52 23.92
CA VAL A 437 2.32 -22.53 24.09
C VAL A 437 2.96 -22.19 22.75
N ILE A 438 3.30 -23.19 21.92
CA ILE A 438 3.84 -22.97 20.57
C ILE A 438 2.86 -22.16 19.72
N ALA A 439 1.58 -22.53 19.74
CA ALA A 439 0.53 -21.79 19.04
C ALA A 439 0.45 -20.34 19.54
N GLN A 440 0.53 -20.09 20.85
CA GLN A 440 0.54 -18.74 21.38
C GLN A 440 1.78 -17.93 20.91
N ILE A 441 2.97 -18.53 20.90
CA ILE A 441 4.19 -17.88 20.40
C ILE A 441 4.02 -17.49 18.92
N VAL A 442 3.49 -18.39 18.09
CA VAL A 442 3.22 -18.09 16.67
C VAL A 442 2.15 -17.01 16.53
N LYS A 443 1.05 -17.07 17.30
CA LYS A 443 -0.03 -16.08 17.31
C LYS A 443 0.49 -14.67 17.58
N THR A 444 1.38 -14.50 18.56
CA THR A 444 1.94 -13.18 18.90
C THR A 444 2.75 -12.55 17.76
N LYS A 445 3.25 -13.34 16.79
CA LYS A 445 3.91 -12.79 15.58
C LYS A 445 2.95 -12.05 14.66
N PHE A 446 1.64 -12.23 14.80
CA PHE A 446 0.62 -11.52 14.03
C PHE A 446 0.03 -10.31 14.76
N GLU A 447 0.21 -10.21 16.08
CA GLU A 447 -0.37 -9.17 16.97
C GLU A 447 0.66 -8.18 17.51
N ARG A 448 1.94 -8.35 17.16
CA ARG A 448 3.03 -7.60 17.78
C ARG A 448 2.80 -6.09 17.67
N SER A 449 2.61 -5.43 18.82
CA SER A 449 2.79 -3.99 18.93
C SER A 449 4.28 -3.69 18.87
N TYR A 450 4.68 -2.77 18.00
CA TYR A 450 6.07 -2.34 17.99
C TYR A 450 6.32 -1.47 19.22
N LYS A 451 7.20 -1.91 20.10
CA LYS A 451 7.82 -1.08 21.13
C LYS A 451 9.29 -0.98 20.78
N ARG A 452 9.79 0.23 20.53
CA ARG A 452 11.24 0.47 20.41
C ARG A 452 11.81 0.18 21.79
N HIS A 453 12.61 -0.87 21.91
CA HIS A 453 13.43 -1.12 23.09
C HIS A 453 14.73 -0.32 22.99
#